data_AF-A0A9Y2IBF8-F1
#
_entry.id   AF-A0A9Y2IBF8-F1
#
_cell.length_a   1.000
_cell.length_b   1.000
_cell.length_c   1.000
_cell.angle_alpha   90.00
_cell.angle_beta   90.00
_cell.angle_gamma   90.00
#
_symmetry.space_group_name_H-M   'P 1'
#
loop_
_entity.id
_entity.type
_entity.pdbx_description
1 polymer ?
#
loop_
_entity_poly.entity_id
_entity_poly.type
_entity_poly.pdbx_seq_one_letter_code
_entity_poly.pdbx_strand_id
1 'polypeptide(L)'
;MRLLAQVAVGGSDLFECARTAARIDRTSTDGEVWQREWSRTAEETTAAGEAALERGDLTTARRVLQRSCSCWRHSEFFRDKIVDEIVTVVHT
;
A
#
# COMPACT_ATOMS: atom_id res chain seq x y z
N MET A 1 -3.26 -12.09 -0.64
CA MET A 1 -3.16 -10.64 -0.90
C MET A 1 -3.26 -10.37 -2.40
N ARG A 2 -4.27 -9.62 -2.88
CA ARG A 2 -4.50 -9.34 -4.33
C ARG A 2 -3.34 -8.59 -4.99
N LEU A 3 -2.61 -7.78 -4.22
CA LEU A 3 -1.48 -6.98 -4.72
C LEU A 3 -0.35 -7.83 -5.31
N LEU A 4 -0.13 -9.06 -4.80
CA LEU A 4 0.91 -9.97 -5.33
C LEU A 4 0.66 -10.40 -6.77
N ALA A 5 -0.60 -10.44 -7.23
CA ALA A 5 -0.91 -10.75 -8.62
C ALA A 5 -0.42 -9.66 -9.60
N GLN A 6 -0.15 -8.45 -9.10
CA GLN A 6 0.36 -7.34 -9.91
C GLN A 6 1.87 -7.43 -10.17
N VAL A 7 2.61 -8.32 -9.48
CA VAL A 7 4.06 -8.49 -9.66
C VAL A 7 4.37 -8.87 -11.11
N ALA A 8 3.57 -9.77 -11.69
CA ALA A 8 3.76 -10.26 -13.05
C ALA A 8 3.70 -9.15 -14.13
N VAL A 9 3.03 -8.03 -13.82
CA VAL A 9 2.87 -6.89 -14.73
C VAL A 9 3.62 -5.64 -14.25
N GLY A 10 4.46 -5.77 -13.22
CA GLY A 10 5.24 -4.68 -12.63
C GLY A 10 4.41 -3.67 -11.82
N GLY A 11 3.17 -4.00 -11.47
CA GLY A 11 2.30 -3.16 -10.65
C GLY A 11 2.56 -3.28 -9.14
N SER A 12 3.42 -4.22 -8.72
CA SER A 12 3.89 -4.40 -7.35
C SER A 12 5.26 -5.09 -7.32
N ASP A 13 5.91 -5.07 -6.16
CA ASP A 13 7.15 -5.80 -5.89
C ASP A 13 6.92 -6.84 -4.79
N LEU A 14 7.38 -8.09 -5.00
CA LEU A 14 7.15 -9.20 -4.08
C LEU A 14 7.76 -8.93 -2.70
N PHE A 15 8.99 -8.43 -2.66
CA PHE A 15 9.71 -8.25 -1.40
C PHE A 15 9.25 -7.01 -0.65
N GLU A 16 8.86 -5.95 -1.36
CA GLU A 16 8.15 -4.81 -0.80
C GLU A 16 6.86 -5.27 -0.11
N CYS A 17 6.02 -6.04 -0.81
CA CYS A 17 4.78 -6.58 -0.23
C CYS A 17 5.04 -7.46 0.99
N ALA A 18 6.03 -8.36 0.91
CA ALA A 18 6.38 -9.26 2.02
C ALA A 18 6.90 -8.49 3.24
N ARG A 19 7.76 -7.49 3.05
CA ARG A 19 8.27 -6.65 4.14
C ARG A 19 7.16 -5.81 4.78
N THR A 20 6.25 -5.27 3.99
CA THR A 20 5.11 -4.50 4.50
C THR A 20 4.16 -5.39 5.29
N ALA A 21 3.82 -6.56 4.75
CA ALA A 21 3.02 -7.55 5.47
C ALA A 21 3.67 -8.01 6.77
N ALA A 22 5.00 -8.13 6.82
CA ALA A 22 5.73 -8.52 8.03
C ALA A 22 5.69 -7.45 9.15
N ARG A 23 5.37 -6.19 8.84
CA ARG A 23 5.16 -5.12 9.83
C ARG A 23 3.73 -5.11 10.39
N ILE A 24 2.81 -5.77 9.71
CA ILE A 24 1.41 -5.92 10.14
C ILE A 24 1.35 -7.20 11.00
N ASP A 25 0.72 -7.09 12.16
CA ASP A 25 0.61 -8.22 13.09
C ASP A 25 0.03 -9.47 12.41
N ARG A 26 0.57 -10.65 12.74
CA ARG A 26 0.15 -11.92 12.16
C ARG A 26 -1.20 -12.39 12.67
N THR A 27 -1.67 -11.83 13.79
CA THR A 27 -2.91 -12.24 14.46
C THR A 27 -4.11 -11.35 14.17
N SER A 28 -3.93 -10.13 13.66
CA SER A 28 -5.02 -9.19 13.37
C SER A 28 -4.76 -8.39 12.10
N THR A 29 -5.80 -8.27 11.26
CA THR A 29 -5.81 -7.34 10.12
C THR A 29 -6.49 -6.03 10.50
N ASP A 30 -6.02 -5.45 11.60
CA ASP A 30 -6.46 -4.13 12.07
C ASP A 30 -6.36 -3.12 10.92
N GLY A 31 -7.50 -2.51 10.58
CA GLY A 31 -7.61 -1.60 9.44
C GLY A 31 -6.71 -0.37 9.56
N GLU A 32 -6.46 0.12 10.77
CA GLU A 32 -5.57 1.27 11.00
C GLU A 32 -4.10 0.87 10.85
N VAL A 33 -3.70 -0.28 11.41
CA VAL A 33 -2.34 -0.81 11.24
C VAL A 33 -2.07 -1.11 9.76
N TRP A 34 -3.04 -1.73 9.10
CA TRP A 34 -2.99 -2.00 7.68
C TRP A 34 -2.80 -0.72 6.86
N GLN A 35 -3.67 0.27 7.07
CA GLN A 35 -3.63 1.53 6.35
C GLN A 35 -2.28 2.23 6.58
N ARG A 36 -1.84 2.37 7.83
CA ARG A 36 -0.56 2.99 8.18
C ARG A 36 0.62 2.33 7.49
N GLU A 37 0.77 1.00 7.59
CA GLU A 37 1.96 0.31 7.05
C GLU A 37 2.00 0.31 5.52
N TRP A 38 0.84 0.25 4.86
CA TRP A 38 0.74 0.34 3.40
C TRP A 38 0.90 1.78 2.89
N SER A 39 0.34 2.77 3.58
CA SER A 39 0.56 4.19 3.26
C SER A 39 2.04 4.56 3.41
N ARG A 40 2.70 4.12 4.49
CA ARG A 40 4.15 4.28 4.65
C ARG A 40 4.94 3.70 3.47
N THR A 41 4.58 2.49 3.03
CA THR A 41 5.24 1.86 1.87
C THR A 41 5.02 2.66 0.60
N ALA A 42 3.81 3.18 0.41
CA ALA A 42 3.46 3.99 -0.75
C ALA A 42 4.24 5.32 -0.76
N GLU A 43 4.38 5.97 0.39
CA GLU A 43 5.19 7.19 0.57
C GLU A 43 6.67 6.94 0.25
N GLU A 44 7.27 5.90 0.84
CA GLU A 44 8.68 5.51 0.58
C GLU A 44 8.90 5.20 -0.91
N THR A 45 7.93 4.54 -1.55
CA THR A 45 7.98 4.22 -2.98
C THR A 45 7.84 5.49 -3.82
N THR A 46 6.90 6.39 -3.49
CA THR A 46 6.75 7.67 -4.19
C THR A 46 8.03 8.49 -4.12
N ALA A 47 8.63 8.62 -2.93
CA ALA A 47 9.88 9.36 -2.74
C ALA A 47 11.02 8.78 -3.61
N ALA A 48 11.13 7.45 -3.72
CA ALA A 48 12.11 6.83 -4.61
C ALA A 48 11.83 7.11 -6.10
N GLY A 49 10.55 7.19 -6.48
CA GLY A 49 10.12 7.54 -7.84
C GLY A 49 10.40 9.00 -8.18
N GLU A 50 10.13 9.92 -7.26
CA GLU A 50 10.44 11.35 -7.37
C GLU A 50 11.94 11.58 -7.44
N ALA A 51 12.72 10.93 -6.57
CA ALA A 51 14.18 10.97 -6.64
C ALA A 51 14.67 10.48 -8.01
N ALA A 52 14.11 9.39 -8.57
CA ALA A 52 14.47 8.94 -9.91
C ALA A 52 14.11 9.96 -11.01
N LEU A 53 12.99 10.66 -10.85
CA LEU A 53 12.54 11.70 -11.77
C LEU A 53 13.50 12.91 -11.76
N GLU A 54 13.94 13.34 -10.58
CA GLU A 54 14.87 14.47 -10.41
C GLU A 54 16.23 14.24 -11.09
N ARG A 55 16.74 13.00 -11.09
CA ARG A 55 17.97 12.60 -11.83
C ARG A 55 17.73 12.28 -13.31
N GLY A 56 16.51 12.50 -13.82
CA GLY A 56 16.17 12.29 -15.24
C GLY A 56 15.98 10.82 -15.64
N ASP A 57 15.87 9.90 -14.68
CA ASP A 57 15.64 8.48 -14.94
C ASP A 57 14.14 8.18 -15.07
N LEU A 58 13.60 8.57 -16.23
CA LEU A 58 12.17 8.47 -16.52
C LEU A 58 11.63 7.04 -16.48
N THR A 59 12.46 6.05 -16.84
CA THR A 59 12.06 4.64 -16.85
C THR A 59 11.85 4.13 -15.44
N THR A 60 12.81 4.41 -14.54
CA THR A 60 12.69 4.04 -13.12
C THR A 60 11.56 4.82 -12.46
N ALA A 61 11.50 6.14 -12.67
CA ALA A 61 10.46 7.00 -12.10
C ALA A 61 9.06 6.48 -12.44
N ARG A 62 8.79 6.21 -13.73
CA ARG A 62 7.48 5.69 -14.18
C ARG A 62 7.13 4.36 -13.50
N ARG A 63 8.06 3.42 -13.43
CA ARG A 63 7.81 2.09 -12.84
C ARG A 63 7.52 2.20 -11.34
N VAL A 64 8.30 3.01 -10.64
CA VAL A 64 8.19 3.17 -9.19
C VAL A 64 6.91 3.93 -8.81
N LEU A 65 6.60 5.04 -9.50
CA LEU A 65 5.37 5.80 -9.27
C LEU A 65 4.11 5.01 -9.63
N GLN A 66 4.16 4.19 -10.70
CA GLN A 66 3.04 3.30 -11.01
C GLN A 66 2.81 2.27 -9.88
N ARG A 67 3.88 1.76 -9.28
CA ARG A 67 3.79 0.83 -8.15
C ARG A 67 3.27 1.51 -6.88
N SER A 68 3.65 2.76 -6.60
CA SER A 68 3.18 3.47 -5.40
C SER A 68 1.65 3.65 -5.42
N CYS A 69 1.04 3.89 -6.59
CA CYS A 69 -0.42 3.91 -6.77
C CYS A 69 -1.09 2.60 -6.33
N SER A 70 -0.46 1.45 -6.58
CA SER A 70 -0.98 0.16 -6.15
C SER A 70 -0.90 -0.01 -4.63
N CYS A 71 0.15 0.51 -3.99
CA CYS A 71 0.29 0.50 -2.53
C CYS A 71 -0.73 1.42 -1.86
N TRP A 72 -0.95 2.63 -2.39
CA TRP A 72 -2.01 3.54 -1.93
C TRP A 72 -3.39 2.92 -2.05
N ARG A 73 -3.72 2.30 -3.20
CA ARG A 73 -5.00 1.60 -3.32
C ARG A 73 -5.11 0.44 -2.32
N HIS A 74 -3.99 -0.18 -1.97
CA HIS A 74 -3.99 -1.29 -1.04
C HIS A 74 -4.15 -0.83 0.42
N SER A 75 -3.63 0.34 0.81
CA SER A 75 -3.79 0.87 2.19
C SER A 75 -5.25 1.06 2.57
N GLU A 76 -6.10 1.39 1.61
CA GLU A 76 -7.51 1.67 1.86
C GLU A 76 -8.38 0.41 1.98
N PHE A 77 -7.84 -0.78 1.71
CA PHE A 77 -8.63 -2.01 1.56
C PHE A 77 -9.47 -2.38 2.79
N PHE A 78 -8.95 -2.16 4.00
CA PHE A 78 -9.68 -2.42 5.25
C PHE A 78 -10.22 -1.16 5.93
N ARG A 79 -10.12 0.02 5.29
CA ARG A 79 -10.56 1.28 5.90
C ARG A 79 -12.09 1.36 6.05
N ASP A 80 -12.85 0.77 5.12
CA ASP A 80 -14.33 0.78 5.16
C ASP A 80 -14.93 -0.12 6.24
N LYS A 81 -14.15 -1.04 6.84
CA LYS A 81 -14.63 -1.87 7.97
C LYS A 81 -14.86 -1.07 9.25
N ILE A 82 -14.18 0.08 9.41
CA ILE A 82 -14.31 0.96 10.57
C ILE A 82 -15.62 1.77 10.53
N VAL A 83 -16.10 2.10 9.33
CA VAL A 83 -17.30 2.93 9.16
C VAL A 83 -18.58 2.13 9.48
N ASP A 84 -18.64 0.86 9.07
CA ASP A 84 -19.78 -0.03 9.35
C ASP A 84 -19.96 -0.33 10.85
N GLU A 85 -18.87 -0.47 11.60
CA GLU A 85 -18.91 -0.79 13.03
C GLU A 85 -19.38 0.43 13.86
N ILE A 86 -18.98 1.64 13.48
CA ILE A 86 -19.44 2.90 14.10
C ILE A 86 -20.93 3.14 13.81
N VAL A 87 -21.38 2.91 12.57
CA VAL A 87 -22.81 3.05 12.21
C VAL A 87 -23.67 2.05 13.00
N THR A 88 -23.17 0.82 13.21
CA THR A 88 -23.92 -0.20 13.99
C THR A 88 -24.08 0.21 15.46
N VAL A 89 -23.04 0.74 16.11
CA VAL A 89 -23.10 1.17 17.52
C VAL A 89 -24.00 2.39 17.75
N VAL A 90 -24.13 3.29 16.77
CA VAL A 90 -24.98 4.50 16.87
C VAL A 90 -26.46 4.21 16.61
N HIS A 91 -26.80 3.06 16.03
CA HIS A 91 -28.18 2.64 15.71
C HIS A 91 -28.72 1.51 16.61
N THR A 92 -28.07 1.20 17.74
CA THR A 92 -28.59 0.28 18.78
C THR A 92 -28.91 1.05 20.06
#